data_AF-A0A8B6E488-F1
#
_entry.id   AF-A0A8B6E488-F1
#
_cell.length_a   1.000
_cell.length_b   1.000
_cell.length_c   1.000
_cell.angle_alpha   90.00
_cell.angle_beta   90.00
_cell.angle_gamma   90.00
#
_symmetry.space_group_name_H-M   'P 1'
#
loop_
_entity.id
_entity.type
_entity.pdbx_description
1 polymer ?
#
loop_
_entity_poly.entity_id
_entity_poly.type
_entity_poly.pdbx_seq_one_letter_code
_entity_poly.pdbx_strand_id
1 'polypeptide(L)'
;MAEQTSLNPLKRPISPDLQRQDDQNKVQRITGQLADLDEEKKRWLIVGICLHSIISPLLRRYIDPIVRNLYNSLVSSDSIDKQGNNKYLKKYPASNTYYLNYESINNNKNEKGNYWKYDYKVTSHVDLSKLFQLPNMAHYSGIDESCDSSALLCMVIRISSFPPGVKTVAEKIRENIRNSWAHCKFGDWTRVKYINSFVLMGQLVKELDLGDNERNRILEELKTWSTNGLNFMKKTLGVELVDEIRQHTHVLSEYVQTRLTETDNQFHSVQKELKDLESGLQDRIGNLESKTKEQDEIISEFNRDLKGGLGSCDDIHMRVCKDAEETLYEMYTLS
;
A
#
# COMPACT_ATOMS: atom_id res chain seq x y z
N MET A 1 1.24 -63.30 8.19
CA MET A 1 0.46 -62.35 7.36
C MET A 1 -0.43 -61.55 8.28
N ALA A 2 -0.04 -60.31 8.58
CA ALA A 2 -0.90 -59.24 9.09
C ALA A 2 -0.13 -57.91 8.93
N GLU A 3 -0.82 -56.91 8.41
CA GLU A 3 -0.33 -55.66 7.82
C GLU A 3 0.36 -54.70 8.81
N GLN A 4 1.47 -54.11 8.38
CA GLN A 4 2.04 -52.90 8.96
C GLN A 4 1.36 -51.67 8.33
N THR A 5 0.51 -50.99 9.10
CA THR A 5 -0.06 -49.69 8.73
C THR A 5 0.93 -48.59 9.08
N SER A 6 1.68 -48.10 8.09
CA SER A 6 2.55 -46.92 8.25
C SER A 6 1.70 -45.65 8.23
N LEU A 7 1.67 -44.91 9.34
CA LEU A 7 1.07 -43.57 9.41
C LEU A 7 2.09 -42.54 8.90
N ASN A 8 1.97 -42.17 7.63
CA ASN A 8 2.65 -41.01 7.07
C ASN A 8 1.98 -39.71 7.56
N PRO A 9 2.73 -38.69 8.03
CA PRO A 9 2.16 -37.37 8.28
C PRO A 9 1.86 -36.68 6.95
N LEU A 10 0.58 -36.33 6.76
CA LEU A 10 0.05 -35.56 5.64
C LEU A 10 0.72 -34.17 5.52
N LYS A 11 1.84 -34.08 4.79
CA LYS A 11 2.21 -32.83 4.12
C LYS A 11 1.35 -32.70 2.87
N ARG A 12 0.26 -31.92 2.93
CA ARG A 12 -0.44 -31.50 1.71
C ARG A 12 0.47 -30.55 0.94
N PRO A 13 0.77 -30.82 -0.35
CA PRO A 13 1.39 -29.83 -1.21
C PRO A 13 0.43 -28.66 -1.41
N ILE A 14 0.94 -27.44 -1.33
CA ILE A 14 0.21 -26.24 -1.76
C ILE A 14 -0.10 -26.42 -3.25
N SER A 15 -1.34 -26.12 -3.67
CA SER A 15 -1.75 -26.25 -5.07
C SER A 15 -0.88 -25.35 -5.97
N PRO A 16 -0.36 -25.87 -7.10
CA PRO A 16 0.41 -25.08 -8.07
C PRO A 16 -0.32 -23.84 -8.58
N ASP A 17 -1.66 -23.84 -8.54
CA ASP A 17 -2.48 -22.73 -9.00
C ASP A 17 -2.50 -21.54 -8.03
N LEU A 18 -2.24 -21.78 -6.74
CA LEU A 18 -2.06 -20.70 -5.75
C LEU A 18 -0.68 -20.04 -5.87
N GLN A 19 0.34 -20.75 -6.35
CA GLN A 19 1.66 -20.18 -6.65
C GLN A 19 1.68 -19.35 -7.94
N ARG A 20 0.85 -19.68 -8.94
CA ARG A 20 0.76 -18.88 -10.18
C ARG A 20 -0.03 -17.57 -10.02
N GLN A 21 -0.94 -17.48 -9.05
CA GLN A 21 -1.71 -16.25 -8.81
C GLN A 21 -0.89 -15.14 -8.13
N ASP A 22 0.16 -15.49 -7.40
CA ASP A 22 1.07 -14.50 -6.79
C ASP A 22 2.04 -13.89 -7.82
N ASP A 23 2.46 -14.67 -8.82
CA ASP A 23 3.36 -14.21 -9.87
C ASP A 23 2.65 -13.31 -10.92
N GLN A 24 1.35 -13.52 -11.16
CA GLN A 24 0.56 -12.72 -12.11
C GLN A 24 0.02 -11.41 -11.52
N ASN A 25 -0.01 -11.27 -10.18
CA ASN A 25 -0.40 -10.03 -9.49
C ASN A 25 0.78 -9.14 -9.08
N LYS A 26 1.95 -9.31 -9.73
CA LYS A 26 2.93 -8.23 -9.82
C LYS A 26 2.40 -7.12 -10.73
N VAL A 27 1.37 -6.42 -10.25
CA VAL A 27 1.34 -4.97 -10.44
C VAL A 27 2.71 -4.50 -9.98
N GLN A 28 3.49 -3.89 -10.87
CA GLN A 28 4.63 -3.08 -10.46
C GLN A 28 4.08 -2.00 -9.54
N ARG A 29 3.94 -2.32 -8.24
CA ARG A 29 3.84 -1.32 -7.20
C ARG A 29 5.14 -0.56 -7.32
N ILE A 30 5.04 0.67 -7.82
CA ILE A 30 6.10 1.65 -7.70
C ILE A 30 6.24 1.88 -6.18
N THR A 31 7.04 1.03 -5.54
CA THR A 31 7.53 1.19 -4.17
C THR A 31 8.69 2.19 -4.18
N GLY A 32 8.51 3.34 -4.83
CA GLY A 32 9.47 4.43 -4.71
C GLY A 32 9.19 5.15 -3.40
N GLN A 33 10.09 5.05 -2.43
CA GLN A 33 10.08 5.94 -1.28
C GLN A 33 10.20 7.38 -1.79
N LEU A 34 9.70 8.37 -1.03
CA LEU A 34 9.98 9.78 -1.33
C LEU A 34 11.49 10.07 -1.32
N ALA A 35 12.26 9.27 -0.58
CA ALA A 35 13.72 9.27 -0.59
C ALA A 35 14.31 8.93 -1.97
N ASP A 36 13.64 8.07 -2.75
CA ASP A 36 14.05 7.59 -4.07
C ASP A 36 13.70 8.55 -5.22
N LEU A 37 12.92 9.61 -4.94
CA LEU A 37 12.74 10.67 -5.93
C LEU A 37 14.07 11.40 -6.12
N ASP A 38 14.48 11.53 -7.38
CA ASP A 38 15.56 12.45 -7.72
C ASP A 38 15.19 13.89 -7.33
N GLU A 39 16.22 14.72 -7.20
CA GLU A 39 16.07 16.10 -6.74
C GLU A 39 15.21 16.95 -7.69
N GLU A 40 15.15 16.59 -8.97
CA GLU A 40 14.34 17.26 -9.98
C GLU A 40 12.84 17.02 -9.76
N LYS A 41 12.43 15.78 -9.54
CA LYS A 41 11.06 15.40 -9.19
C LYS A 41 10.62 16.03 -7.87
N LYS A 42 11.49 16.05 -6.86
CA LYS A 42 11.21 16.70 -5.57
C LYS A 42 10.92 18.19 -5.75
N ARG A 43 11.74 18.90 -6.52
CA ARG A 43 11.55 20.33 -6.82
C ARG A 43 10.28 20.59 -7.60
N TRP A 44 10.01 19.80 -8.64
CA TRP A 44 8.75 19.88 -9.41
C TRP A 44 7.53 19.72 -8.49
N LEU A 45 7.56 18.74 -7.60
CA LEU A 45 6.46 18.46 -6.67
C LEU A 45 6.25 19.61 -5.68
N ILE A 46 7.31 20.07 -5.00
CA ILE A 46 7.23 21.18 -4.03
C ILE A 46 6.67 22.45 -4.69
N VAL A 47 7.17 22.81 -5.89
CA VAL A 47 6.69 23.99 -6.60
C VAL A 47 5.23 23.84 -6.99
N GLY A 48 4.83 22.65 -7.44
CA GLY A 48 3.42 22.31 -7.72
C GLY A 48 2.52 22.49 -6.52
N ILE A 49 2.92 21.96 -5.37
CA ILE A 49 2.20 22.12 -4.11
C ILE A 49 2.01 23.61 -3.82
N CYS A 50 3.08 24.41 -3.81
CA CYS A 50 2.98 25.84 -3.51
C CYS A 50 2.08 26.60 -4.52
N LEU A 51 2.16 26.27 -5.81
CA LEU A 51 1.31 26.86 -6.84
C LEU A 51 -0.17 26.59 -6.57
N HIS A 52 -0.52 25.37 -6.13
CA HIS A 52 -1.89 24.94 -5.96
C HIS A 52 -2.47 25.18 -4.55
N SER A 53 -1.66 25.08 -3.49
CA SER A 53 -2.12 25.23 -2.11
C SER A 53 -1.94 26.64 -1.55
N ILE A 54 -1.04 27.45 -2.11
CA ILE A 54 -0.77 28.82 -1.64
C ILE A 54 -1.24 29.83 -2.68
N ILE A 55 -0.70 29.76 -3.90
CA ILE A 55 -0.93 30.80 -4.91
C ILE A 55 -2.34 30.75 -5.49
N SER A 56 -2.86 29.56 -5.82
CA SER A 56 -4.20 29.45 -6.41
C SER A 56 -5.31 29.94 -5.46
N PRO A 57 -5.34 29.56 -4.16
CA PRO A 57 -6.32 30.11 -3.22
C PRO A 57 -6.19 31.62 -3.02
N LEU A 58 -4.96 32.15 -2.99
CA LEU A 58 -4.73 33.60 -2.95
C LEU A 58 -5.32 34.30 -4.17
N LEU A 59 -5.03 33.79 -5.38
CA LEU A 59 -5.54 34.35 -6.62
C LEU A 59 -7.06 34.29 -6.71
N ARG A 60 -7.71 33.19 -6.28
CA ARG A 60 -9.18 33.11 -6.26
C ARG A 60 -9.80 34.25 -5.46
N ARG A 61 -9.32 34.47 -4.23
CA ARG A 61 -9.79 35.55 -3.35
C ARG A 61 -9.56 36.93 -3.93
N TYR A 62 -8.43 37.14 -4.62
CA TYR A 62 -8.10 38.41 -5.24
C TYR A 62 -8.90 38.68 -6.53
N ILE A 63 -9.09 37.65 -7.37
CA ILE A 63 -9.72 37.76 -8.69
C ILE A 63 -11.24 37.93 -8.58
N ASP A 64 -11.89 37.15 -7.72
CA ASP A 64 -13.35 37.11 -7.60
C ASP A 64 -14.03 38.50 -7.49
N PRO A 65 -13.63 39.39 -6.56
CA PRO A 65 -14.25 40.71 -6.46
C PRO A 65 -14.00 41.59 -7.70
N ILE A 66 -12.83 41.47 -8.33
CA ILE A 66 -12.47 42.26 -9.54
C ILE A 66 -13.35 41.83 -10.72
N VAL A 67 -13.52 40.52 -10.93
CA VAL A 67 -14.37 40.00 -12.00
C VAL A 67 -15.84 40.34 -11.74
N ARG A 68 -16.30 40.27 -10.49
CA ARG A 68 -17.67 40.66 -10.11
C ARG A 68 -17.94 42.14 -10.41
N ASN A 69 -17.01 43.03 -10.05
CA ASN A 69 -17.14 44.45 -10.34
C ASN A 69 -17.14 44.74 -11.85
N LEU A 70 -16.27 44.05 -12.60
CA LEU A 70 -16.26 44.15 -14.06
C LEU A 70 -17.60 43.69 -14.67
N TYR A 71 -18.14 42.56 -14.19
CA TYR A 71 -19.43 42.07 -14.63
C TYR A 71 -20.54 43.10 -14.42
N ASN A 72 -20.66 43.66 -13.21
CA ASN A 72 -21.67 44.66 -12.91
C ASN A 72 -21.51 45.94 -13.76
N SER A 73 -20.27 46.34 -14.06
CA SER A 73 -20.01 47.44 -14.98
C SER A 73 -20.51 47.12 -16.39
N LEU A 74 -20.21 45.93 -16.92
CA LEU A 74 -20.61 45.52 -18.28
C LEU A 74 -22.11 45.24 -18.41
N VAL A 75 -22.78 44.82 -17.34
CA VAL A 75 -24.25 44.78 -17.28
C VAL A 75 -24.81 46.19 -17.47
N SER A 76 -24.20 47.18 -16.83
CA SER A 76 -24.65 48.57 -16.88
C SER A 76 -24.32 49.26 -18.21
N SER A 77 -23.12 49.07 -18.76
CA SER A 77 -22.65 49.74 -19.98
C SER A 77 -23.06 49.03 -21.27
N ASP A 78 -23.00 47.69 -21.29
CA ASP A 78 -23.11 46.88 -22.50
C ASP A 78 -24.31 45.92 -22.47
N SER A 79 -25.09 45.94 -21.39
CA SER A 79 -26.22 45.02 -21.15
C SER A 79 -25.84 43.56 -21.40
N ILE A 80 -24.65 43.16 -20.92
CA ILE A 80 -24.02 41.88 -21.25
C ILE A 80 -24.87 40.66 -20.85
N ASP A 81 -25.75 40.83 -19.86
CA ASP A 81 -26.73 39.85 -19.38
C ASP A 81 -27.91 39.63 -20.33
N LYS A 82 -28.16 40.57 -21.25
CA LYS A 82 -29.31 40.57 -22.18
C LYS A 82 -28.90 40.47 -23.65
N GLN A 83 -27.62 40.20 -23.91
CA GLN A 83 -27.09 40.14 -25.27
C GLN A 83 -27.71 38.99 -26.08
N GLY A 84 -27.88 39.23 -27.37
CA GLY A 84 -28.36 38.24 -28.33
C GLY A 84 -27.44 38.16 -29.54
N ASN A 85 -27.67 37.19 -30.42
CA ASN A 85 -26.82 36.91 -31.57
C ASN A 85 -26.53 38.14 -32.46
N ASN A 86 -27.49 39.04 -32.62
CA ASN A 86 -27.32 40.23 -33.47
C ASN A 86 -26.59 41.39 -32.76
N LYS A 87 -26.49 41.37 -31.42
CA LYS A 87 -25.90 42.46 -30.63
C LYS A 87 -25.28 41.88 -29.35
N TYR A 88 -23.98 41.60 -29.43
CA TYR A 88 -23.16 41.11 -28.31
C TYR A 88 -21.77 41.74 -28.31
N LEU A 89 -21.12 41.74 -27.15
CA LEU A 89 -19.79 42.32 -26.97
C LEU A 89 -18.72 41.39 -27.54
N LYS A 90 -18.17 41.71 -28.70
CA LYS A 90 -17.19 40.83 -29.37
C LYS A 90 -15.79 40.84 -28.74
N LYS A 91 -15.37 41.99 -28.17
CA LYS A 91 -14.00 42.23 -27.71
C LYS A 91 -13.99 42.94 -26.37
N TYR A 92 -12.94 42.72 -25.58
CA TYR A 92 -12.73 43.44 -24.33
C TYR A 92 -11.25 43.68 -23.97
N PRO A 93 -10.89 44.87 -23.43
CA PRO A 93 -11.67 46.10 -23.53
C PRO A 93 -11.85 46.52 -25.00
N ALA A 94 -12.73 47.47 -25.29
CA ALA A 94 -13.01 47.88 -26.67
C ALA A 94 -11.76 48.35 -27.45
N SER A 95 -10.74 48.86 -26.73
CA SER A 95 -9.44 49.27 -27.25
C SER A 95 -8.45 48.11 -27.50
N ASN A 96 -8.80 46.88 -27.14
CA ASN A 96 -7.93 45.72 -27.21
C ASN A 96 -8.35 44.75 -28.34
N THR A 97 -7.45 43.84 -28.71
CA THR A 97 -7.65 42.84 -29.75
C THR A 97 -8.24 41.52 -29.22
N TYR A 98 -8.41 41.36 -27.91
CA TYR A 98 -8.89 40.11 -27.33
C TYR A 98 -10.37 39.87 -27.64
N TYR A 99 -10.65 38.79 -28.37
CA TYR A 99 -12.00 38.34 -28.69
C TYR A 99 -12.58 37.52 -27.54
N LEU A 100 -13.78 37.87 -27.10
CA LEU A 100 -14.49 37.15 -26.05
C LEU A 100 -15.00 35.80 -26.58
N ASN A 101 -14.72 34.74 -25.83
CA ASN A 101 -14.97 33.38 -26.28
C ASN A 101 -16.32 32.85 -25.79
N TYR A 102 -17.38 33.17 -26.54
CA TYR A 102 -18.73 32.72 -26.22
C TYR A 102 -18.95 31.20 -26.37
N GLU A 103 -18.05 30.47 -27.03
CA GLU A 103 -18.09 28.98 -27.05
C GLU A 103 -17.98 28.40 -25.62
N SER A 104 -17.36 29.15 -24.70
CA SER A 104 -17.04 28.71 -23.33
C SER A 104 -18.20 28.80 -22.33
N ILE A 105 -19.36 29.33 -22.73
CA ILE A 105 -20.53 29.51 -21.85
C ILE A 105 -21.78 28.86 -22.45
N ASN A 106 -22.85 28.71 -21.64
CA ASN A 106 -24.19 28.30 -22.05
C ASN A 106 -24.25 27.01 -22.92
N ASN A 107 -23.26 26.12 -22.78
CA ASN A 107 -23.08 24.94 -23.63
C ASN A 107 -22.94 25.23 -25.14
N ASN A 108 -22.53 26.44 -25.52
CA ASN A 108 -22.33 26.86 -26.92
C ASN A 108 -21.31 25.99 -27.67
N LYS A 109 -20.42 25.30 -26.96
CA LYS A 109 -19.52 24.26 -27.52
C LYS A 109 -20.26 23.15 -28.30
N ASN A 110 -21.53 22.87 -27.97
CA ASN A 110 -22.34 21.86 -28.67
C ASN A 110 -22.83 22.37 -30.03
N GLU A 111 -22.86 23.69 -30.23
CA GLU A 111 -23.25 24.37 -31.46
C GLU A 111 -22.02 24.80 -32.28
N LYS A 112 -20.87 24.15 -32.08
CA LYS A 112 -19.59 24.53 -32.70
C LYS A 112 -19.72 24.67 -34.22
N GLY A 113 -19.27 25.81 -34.74
CA GLY A 113 -19.39 26.17 -36.17
C GLY A 113 -20.72 26.83 -36.53
N ASN A 114 -21.68 26.87 -35.62
CA ASN A 114 -22.98 27.51 -35.78
C ASN A 114 -23.16 28.67 -34.79
N TYR A 115 -22.37 29.74 -34.99
CA TYR A 115 -22.34 30.91 -34.12
C TYR A 115 -23.68 31.65 -34.02
N TRP A 116 -24.59 31.46 -34.98
CA TRP A 116 -25.90 32.11 -34.94
C TRP A 116 -26.86 31.50 -33.92
N LYS A 117 -26.58 30.27 -33.46
CA LYS A 117 -27.35 29.57 -32.41
C LYS A 117 -26.83 29.81 -31.00
N TYR A 118 -25.69 30.47 -30.84
CA TYR A 118 -25.11 30.68 -29.52
C TYR A 118 -26.03 31.50 -28.63
N ASP A 119 -26.13 31.10 -27.36
CA ASP A 119 -26.68 31.97 -26.32
C ASP A 119 -25.56 32.89 -25.82
N TYR A 120 -25.68 34.18 -26.16
CA TYR A 120 -24.71 35.22 -25.85
C TYR A 120 -24.95 35.88 -24.49
N LYS A 121 -25.97 35.48 -23.72
CA LYS A 121 -26.24 36.07 -22.40
C LYS A 121 -25.18 35.66 -21.41
N VAL A 122 -24.56 36.64 -20.76
CA VAL A 122 -23.62 36.40 -19.66
C VAL A 122 -24.37 36.58 -18.34
N THR A 123 -24.78 35.47 -17.72
CA THR A 123 -25.71 35.51 -16.58
C THR A 123 -25.03 35.70 -15.24
N SER A 124 -23.70 35.59 -15.21
CA SER A 124 -22.92 35.71 -13.99
C SER A 124 -21.50 36.21 -14.26
N HIS A 125 -20.84 36.69 -13.21
CA HIS A 125 -19.40 36.99 -13.22
C HIS A 125 -18.54 35.74 -13.52
N VAL A 126 -19.02 34.54 -13.19
CA VAL A 126 -18.37 33.28 -13.55
C VAL A 126 -18.44 33.05 -15.06
N ASP A 127 -19.60 33.25 -15.70
CA ASP A 127 -19.72 33.18 -17.16
C ASP A 127 -18.82 34.21 -17.84
N LEU A 128 -18.77 35.44 -17.31
CA LEU A 128 -17.87 36.46 -17.83
C LEU A 128 -16.41 35.99 -17.78
N SER A 129 -15.99 35.40 -16.66
CA SER A 129 -14.61 34.91 -16.52
C SER A 129 -14.26 33.81 -17.53
N LYS A 130 -15.24 32.99 -17.96
CA LYS A 130 -15.07 31.95 -18.98
C LYS A 130 -14.86 32.52 -20.38
N LEU A 131 -15.37 33.71 -20.68
CA LEU A 131 -15.13 34.37 -21.97
C LEU A 131 -13.65 34.73 -22.18
N PHE A 132 -12.87 34.85 -21.10
CA PHE A 132 -11.42 35.06 -21.15
C PHE A 132 -10.62 33.76 -21.25
N GLN A 133 -11.27 32.61 -21.39
CA GLN A 133 -10.62 31.30 -21.43
C GLN A 133 -10.68 30.66 -22.81
N LEU A 134 -9.81 29.67 -23.02
CA LEU A 134 -10.02 28.68 -24.06
C LEU A 134 -11.13 27.69 -23.61
N PRO A 135 -11.89 27.07 -24.54
CA PRO A 135 -13.02 26.23 -24.15
C PRO A 135 -12.65 25.08 -23.21
N ASN A 136 -11.45 24.50 -23.37
CA ASN A 136 -10.93 23.42 -22.53
C ASN A 136 -10.52 23.85 -21.11
N MET A 137 -10.41 25.16 -20.85
CA MET A 137 -10.08 25.72 -19.53
C MET A 137 -11.32 26.31 -18.82
N ALA A 138 -12.48 26.34 -19.49
CA ALA A 138 -13.70 27.00 -19.01
C ALA A 138 -14.67 26.06 -18.26
N HIS A 139 -14.18 24.92 -17.74
CA HIS A 139 -15.00 23.87 -17.13
C HIS A 139 -15.33 24.08 -15.65
N TYR A 140 -14.84 25.13 -15.02
CA TYR A 140 -15.07 25.41 -13.60
C TYR A 140 -16.51 25.90 -13.34
N SER A 141 -17.04 25.59 -12.15
CA SER A 141 -18.37 26.00 -11.70
C SER A 141 -18.37 27.36 -11.01
N GLY A 142 -17.22 27.78 -10.48
CA GLY A 142 -17.04 29.06 -9.80
C GLY A 142 -15.57 29.48 -9.78
N ILE A 143 -15.27 30.69 -9.28
CA ILE A 143 -13.88 31.14 -9.00
C ILE A 143 -13.47 30.57 -7.63
N ASP A 144 -13.51 29.24 -7.54
CA ASP A 144 -13.31 28.45 -6.33
C ASP A 144 -12.34 27.29 -6.62
N GLU A 145 -12.40 26.22 -5.83
CA GLU A 145 -11.55 25.04 -6.00
C GLU A 145 -11.64 24.39 -7.39
N SER A 146 -12.77 24.53 -8.09
CA SER A 146 -12.94 24.05 -9.46
C SER A 146 -12.14 24.85 -10.49
N CYS A 147 -11.73 26.08 -10.14
CA CYS A 147 -10.93 26.97 -10.99
C CYS A 147 -9.44 26.73 -10.76
N ASP A 148 -8.77 26.14 -11.74
CA ASP A 148 -7.35 25.80 -11.64
C ASP A 148 -6.41 27.02 -11.83
N SER A 149 -5.13 26.83 -11.55
CA SER A 149 -4.11 27.87 -11.69
C SER A 149 -3.99 28.40 -13.13
N SER A 150 -4.32 27.59 -14.14
CA SER A 150 -4.30 28.03 -15.55
C SER A 150 -5.35 29.10 -15.80
N ALA A 151 -6.58 28.81 -15.42
CA ALA A 151 -7.72 29.68 -15.62
C ALA A 151 -7.51 30.99 -14.85
N LEU A 152 -7.08 30.90 -13.59
CA LEU A 152 -6.79 32.06 -12.73
C LEU A 152 -5.73 32.97 -13.35
N LEU A 153 -4.57 32.43 -13.75
CA LEU A 153 -3.51 33.22 -14.39
C LEU A 153 -3.98 33.84 -15.72
N CYS A 154 -4.78 33.10 -16.49
CA CYS A 154 -5.34 33.58 -17.75
C CYS A 154 -6.29 34.76 -17.56
N MET A 155 -7.14 34.73 -16.51
CA MET A 155 -8.00 35.86 -16.14
C MET A 155 -7.18 37.12 -15.85
N VAL A 156 -6.16 36.98 -14.99
CA VAL A 156 -5.29 38.10 -14.60
C VAL A 156 -4.64 38.72 -15.84
N ILE A 157 -4.10 37.90 -16.74
CA ILE A 157 -3.40 38.38 -17.95
C ILE A 157 -4.37 39.07 -18.94
N ARG A 158 -5.60 38.59 -19.09
CA ARG A 158 -6.50 39.04 -20.17
C ARG A 158 -7.43 40.18 -19.75
N ILE A 159 -7.85 40.22 -18.49
CA ILE A 159 -8.74 41.27 -17.99
C ILE A 159 -7.93 42.57 -17.79
N SER A 160 -8.45 43.68 -18.29
CA SER A 160 -7.78 44.99 -18.19
C SER A 160 -7.90 45.64 -16.82
N SER A 161 -8.86 45.21 -15.99
CA SER A 161 -9.03 45.73 -14.62
C SER A 161 -7.88 45.36 -13.67
N PHE A 162 -6.99 44.44 -14.04
CA PHE A 162 -5.83 44.09 -13.23
C PHE A 162 -4.66 45.05 -13.48
N PRO A 163 -3.88 45.43 -12.43
CA PRO A 163 -2.73 46.30 -12.56
C PRO A 163 -1.65 45.72 -13.50
N PRO A 164 -0.96 46.53 -14.31
CA PRO A 164 0.06 46.05 -15.25
C PRO A 164 1.15 45.20 -14.59
N GLY A 165 1.62 45.56 -13.39
CA GLY A 165 2.63 44.79 -12.65
C GLY A 165 2.19 43.37 -12.33
N VAL A 166 0.97 43.21 -11.80
CA VAL A 166 0.35 41.90 -11.53
C VAL A 166 0.25 41.06 -12.81
N LYS A 167 -0.15 41.67 -13.93
CA LYS A 167 -0.28 40.99 -15.22
C LYS A 167 1.07 40.47 -15.74
N THR A 168 2.11 41.30 -15.69
CA THR A 168 3.46 40.93 -16.10
C THR A 168 4.00 39.76 -15.28
N VAL A 169 3.79 39.76 -13.96
CA VAL A 169 4.24 38.65 -13.11
C VAL A 169 3.41 37.39 -13.34
N ALA A 170 2.09 37.51 -13.51
CA ALA A 170 1.22 36.38 -13.82
C ALA A 170 1.60 35.69 -15.15
N GLU A 171 1.98 36.47 -16.17
CA GLU A 171 2.48 35.94 -17.43
C GLU A 171 3.77 35.14 -17.25
N LYS A 172 4.74 35.69 -16.50
CA LYS A 172 5.98 34.98 -16.16
C LYS A 172 5.72 33.68 -15.37
N ILE A 173 4.79 33.68 -14.43
CA ILE A 173 4.40 32.47 -13.68
C ILE A 173 3.76 31.45 -14.61
N ARG A 174 2.86 31.88 -15.49
CA ARG A 174 2.21 30.98 -16.45
C ARG A 174 3.23 30.28 -17.33
N GLU A 175 4.16 31.03 -17.90
CA GLU A 175 5.18 30.53 -18.83
C GLU A 175 6.25 29.67 -18.14
N ASN A 176 6.84 30.19 -17.06
CA ASN A 176 8.04 29.59 -16.47
C ASN A 176 7.75 28.56 -15.39
N ILE A 177 6.57 28.61 -14.76
CA ILE A 177 6.19 27.75 -13.64
C ILE A 177 5.04 26.83 -14.06
N ARG A 178 3.83 27.35 -14.24
CA ARG A 178 2.62 26.54 -14.43
C ARG A 178 2.71 25.65 -15.67
N ASN A 179 3.12 26.19 -16.82
CA ASN A 179 3.22 25.41 -18.06
C ASN A 179 4.32 24.36 -17.97
N SER A 180 5.49 24.71 -17.41
CA SER A 180 6.57 23.77 -17.17
C SER A 180 6.17 22.65 -16.20
N TRP A 181 5.31 22.97 -15.23
CA TRP A 181 4.82 22.02 -14.23
C TRP A 181 3.79 21.07 -14.83
N ALA A 182 2.85 21.58 -15.63
CA ALA A 182 1.81 20.78 -16.29
C ALA A 182 2.36 19.91 -17.43
N HIS A 183 3.42 20.35 -18.12
CA HIS A 183 4.09 19.60 -19.19
C HIS A 183 5.45 19.12 -18.73
N CYS A 184 5.44 18.27 -17.70
CA CYS A 184 6.63 17.99 -16.92
C CYS A 184 7.75 17.33 -17.74
N LYS A 185 8.89 18.01 -17.77
CA LYS A 185 10.21 17.46 -18.11
C LYS A 185 11.08 17.61 -16.87
N PHE A 186 11.31 16.53 -16.14
CA PHE A 186 11.98 16.60 -14.82
C PHE A 186 13.35 17.30 -14.90
N GLY A 187 14.14 17.05 -15.95
CA GLY A 187 15.43 17.72 -16.20
C GLY A 187 15.40 19.26 -16.20
N ASP A 188 14.24 19.87 -16.48
CA ASP A 188 14.11 21.33 -16.45
C ASP A 188 14.09 21.88 -15.02
N TRP A 189 13.77 21.06 -14.02
CA TRP A 189 13.62 21.43 -12.60
C TRP A 189 14.96 21.49 -11.87
N THR A 190 15.88 22.26 -12.44
CA THR A 190 17.17 22.60 -11.84
C THR A 190 16.99 23.40 -10.55
N ARG A 191 18.04 23.44 -9.72
CA ARG A 191 18.06 24.27 -8.50
C ARG A 191 17.77 25.74 -8.80
N VAL A 192 18.30 26.25 -9.92
CA VAL A 192 18.07 27.63 -10.37
C VAL A 192 16.61 27.87 -10.69
N LYS A 193 15.98 26.98 -11.49
CA LYS A 193 14.55 27.10 -11.81
C LYS A 193 13.67 27.01 -10.57
N TYR A 194 14.00 26.11 -9.65
CA TYR A 194 13.31 25.99 -8.37
C TYR A 194 13.34 27.31 -7.58
N ILE A 195 14.53 27.89 -7.36
CA ILE A 195 14.66 29.17 -6.63
C ILE A 195 13.91 30.29 -7.35
N ASN A 196 14.08 30.40 -8.67
CA ASN A 196 13.40 31.41 -9.47
C ASN A 196 11.88 31.28 -9.42
N SER A 197 11.35 30.06 -9.28
CA SER A 197 9.91 29.83 -9.13
C SER A 197 9.36 30.48 -7.86
N PHE A 198 10.07 30.33 -6.74
CA PHE A 198 9.69 30.99 -5.48
C PHE A 198 9.85 32.50 -5.53
N VAL A 199 10.89 33.01 -6.20
CA VAL A 199 11.06 34.46 -6.41
C VAL A 199 9.89 35.03 -7.19
N LEU A 200 9.48 34.40 -8.29
CA LEU A 200 8.33 34.84 -9.10
C LEU A 200 7.01 34.76 -8.33
N MET A 201 6.78 33.67 -7.59
CA MET A 201 5.60 33.54 -6.72
C MET A 201 5.57 34.63 -5.63
N GLY A 202 6.72 34.93 -5.02
CA GLY A 202 6.84 36.01 -4.04
C GLY A 202 6.68 37.40 -4.66
N GLN A 203 7.15 37.62 -5.89
CA GLN A 203 6.89 38.85 -6.63
C GLN A 203 5.40 39.04 -6.87
N LEU A 204 4.67 37.98 -7.27
CA LEU A 204 3.22 38.06 -7.43
C LEU A 204 2.57 38.51 -6.13
N VAL A 205 2.91 37.88 -5.00
CA VAL A 205 2.37 38.24 -3.67
C VAL A 205 2.63 39.70 -3.30
N LYS A 206 3.75 40.28 -3.75
CA LYS A 206 4.08 41.69 -3.51
C LYS A 206 3.31 42.65 -4.42
N GLU A 207 3.07 42.26 -5.67
CA GLU A 207 2.27 43.02 -6.64
C GLU A 207 0.77 42.98 -6.32
N LEU A 208 0.32 41.93 -5.64
CA LEU A 208 -1.02 41.88 -5.09
C LEU A 208 -1.09 42.92 -3.96
N ASP A 209 -2.05 43.83 -4.05
CA ASP A 209 -2.32 44.90 -3.07
C ASP A 209 -2.93 44.33 -1.77
N LEU A 210 -2.20 43.42 -1.13
CA LEU A 210 -2.57 42.76 0.10
C LEU A 210 -2.15 43.62 1.30
N GLY A 211 -2.86 43.48 2.42
CA GLY A 211 -2.41 44.06 3.68
C GLY A 211 -1.07 43.45 4.14
N ASP A 212 -0.25 44.25 4.83
CA ASP A 212 1.12 43.84 5.22
C ASP A 212 1.17 42.52 5.99
N ASN A 213 0.23 42.29 6.90
CA ASN A 213 0.16 41.06 7.69
C ASN A 213 -0.05 39.82 6.81
N GLU A 214 -0.99 39.88 5.86
CA GLU A 214 -1.27 38.75 4.96
C GLU A 214 -0.12 38.54 3.97
N ARG A 215 0.38 39.61 3.37
CA ARG A 215 1.56 39.58 2.48
C ARG A 215 2.76 38.92 3.16
N ASN A 216 3.12 39.37 4.36
CA ASN A 216 4.27 38.84 5.08
C ASN A 216 4.08 37.38 5.49
N ARG A 217 2.86 37.01 5.91
CA ARG A 217 2.53 35.60 6.21
C ARG A 217 2.76 34.70 5.00
N ILE A 218 2.24 35.08 3.83
CA ILE A 218 2.36 34.26 2.61
C ILE A 218 3.81 34.23 2.13
N LEU A 219 4.55 35.34 2.21
CA LEU A 219 5.97 35.37 1.86
C LEU A 219 6.82 34.48 2.76
N GLU A 220 6.58 34.47 4.07
CA GLU A 220 7.25 33.56 5.00
C GLU A 220 6.84 32.10 4.77
N GLU A 221 5.58 31.84 4.43
CA GLU A 221 5.14 30.48 4.06
C GLU A 221 5.87 29.98 2.80
N LEU A 222 5.92 30.78 1.73
CA LEU A 222 6.68 30.46 0.51
C LEU A 222 8.16 30.25 0.80
N LYS A 223 8.78 31.09 1.64
CA LYS A 223 10.18 30.95 2.05
C LYS A 223 10.40 29.66 2.83
N THR A 224 9.48 29.31 3.72
CA THR A 224 9.53 28.07 4.50
C THR A 224 9.43 26.86 3.57
N TRP A 225 8.52 26.86 2.60
CA TRP A 225 8.46 25.81 1.57
C TRP A 225 9.72 25.75 0.71
N SER A 226 10.28 26.90 0.32
CA SER A 226 11.49 26.93 -0.50
C SER A 226 12.70 26.30 0.21
N THR A 227 12.79 26.44 1.53
CA THR A 227 13.93 25.98 2.35
C THR A 227 13.70 24.58 2.92
N ASN A 228 12.49 24.32 3.41
CA ASN A 228 12.13 23.13 4.19
C ASN A 228 11.15 22.21 3.47
N GLY A 229 10.76 22.49 2.22
CA GLY A 229 9.73 21.72 1.49
C GLY A 229 10.02 20.23 1.44
N LEU A 230 11.29 19.83 1.36
CA LEU A 230 11.71 18.42 1.45
C LEU A 230 11.35 17.77 2.79
N ASN A 231 11.59 18.48 3.90
CA ASN A 231 11.26 18.00 5.24
C ASN A 231 9.74 17.96 5.46
N PHE A 232 9.00 18.93 4.90
CA PHE A 232 7.54 18.89 4.92
C PHE A 232 6.99 17.70 4.14
N MET A 233 7.50 17.40 2.95
CA MET A 233 7.06 16.21 2.22
C MET A 233 7.32 14.92 3.00
N LYS A 234 8.44 14.80 3.73
CA LYS A 234 8.72 13.63 4.59
C LYS A 234 7.71 13.48 5.73
N LYS A 235 7.37 14.57 6.41
CA LYS A 235 6.41 14.57 7.54
C LYS A 235 4.96 14.42 7.10
N THR A 236 4.54 15.11 6.03
CA THR A 236 3.15 15.15 5.59
C THR A 236 2.71 13.89 4.85
N LEU A 237 3.62 13.18 4.17
CA LEU A 237 3.29 11.96 3.42
C LEU A 237 3.41 10.67 4.26
N GLY A 238 3.56 10.77 5.59
CA GLY A 238 3.66 9.61 6.47
C GLY A 238 4.83 8.68 6.14
N VAL A 239 5.86 9.18 5.45
CA VAL A 239 7.02 8.38 5.03
C VAL A 239 7.76 7.86 6.26
N GLU A 240 7.88 8.69 7.31
CA GLU A 240 8.42 8.27 8.60
C GLU A 240 7.59 7.14 9.23
N LEU A 241 6.25 7.22 9.16
CA LEU A 241 5.36 6.15 9.65
C LEU A 241 5.50 4.87 8.81
N VAL A 242 5.65 4.98 7.49
CA VAL A 242 5.86 3.82 6.61
C VAL A 242 7.22 3.17 6.85
N ASP A 243 8.27 3.96 7.07
CA ASP A 243 9.60 3.46 7.39
C ASP A 243 9.64 2.83 8.80
N GLU A 244 8.95 3.42 9.77
CA GLU A 244 8.78 2.86 11.12
C GLU A 244 8.00 1.54 11.08
N ILE A 245 6.87 1.48 10.37
CA ILE A 245 6.10 0.25 10.16
C ILE A 245 6.96 -0.81 9.48
N ARG A 246 7.76 -0.44 8.48
CA ARG A 246 8.67 -1.36 7.79
C ARG A 246 9.75 -1.89 8.73
N GLN A 247 10.34 -1.03 9.55
CA GLN A 247 11.35 -1.43 10.53
C GLN A 247 10.77 -2.36 11.59
N HIS A 248 9.59 -2.04 12.14
CA HIS A 248 8.88 -2.92 13.07
C HIS A 248 8.51 -4.26 12.43
N THR A 249 8.08 -4.25 11.16
CA THR A 249 7.78 -5.49 10.41
C THR A 249 9.04 -6.34 10.22
N HIS A 250 10.19 -5.72 9.96
CA HIS A 250 11.47 -6.43 9.82
C HIS A 250 11.91 -7.07 11.14
N VAL A 251 11.89 -6.32 12.24
CA VAL A 251 12.23 -6.83 13.59
C VAL A 251 11.30 -7.99 13.98
N LEU A 252 10.00 -7.85 13.71
CA LEU A 252 9.04 -8.93 13.98
C LEU A 252 9.33 -10.18 13.13
N SER A 253 9.70 -10.00 11.86
CA SER A 253 10.08 -11.10 10.98
C SER A 253 11.31 -11.85 11.51
N GLU A 254 12.34 -11.14 11.98
CA GLU A 254 13.53 -11.77 12.57
C GLU A 254 13.20 -12.50 13.86
N TYR A 255 12.33 -11.92 14.71
CA TYR A 255 11.86 -12.57 15.94
C TYR A 255 11.10 -13.87 15.64
N VAL A 256 10.16 -13.84 14.68
CA VAL A 256 9.40 -15.03 14.27
C VAL A 256 10.34 -16.10 13.71
N GLN A 257 11.31 -15.72 12.88
CA GLN A 257 12.29 -16.66 12.33
C GLN A 257 13.13 -17.32 13.42
N THR A 258 13.58 -16.53 14.41
CA THR A 258 14.33 -17.03 15.56
C THR A 258 13.49 -18.03 16.36
N ARG A 259 12.24 -17.69 16.68
CA ARG A 259 11.31 -18.59 17.39
C ARG A 259 11.03 -19.87 16.63
N LEU A 260 10.87 -19.81 15.31
CA LEU A 260 10.72 -20.99 14.47
C LEU A 260 11.95 -21.90 14.60
N THR A 261 13.16 -21.35 14.51
CA THR A 261 14.39 -22.13 14.66
C THR A 261 14.59 -22.72 16.06
N GLU A 262 14.27 -21.98 17.12
CA GLU A 262 14.30 -22.48 18.50
C GLU A 262 13.32 -23.64 18.69
N THR A 263 12.10 -23.49 18.18
CA THR A 263 11.06 -24.51 18.28
C THR A 263 11.45 -25.77 17.51
N ASP A 264 12.02 -25.61 16.30
CA ASP A 264 12.49 -26.73 15.50
C ASP A 264 13.64 -27.48 16.19
N ASN A 265 14.58 -26.75 16.80
CA ASN A 265 15.67 -27.34 17.59
C ASN A 265 15.15 -28.10 18.81
N GLN A 266 14.18 -27.55 19.54
CA GLN A 266 13.55 -28.22 20.67
C GLN A 266 12.81 -29.49 20.23
N PHE A 267 12.08 -29.43 19.11
CA PHE A 267 11.39 -30.57 18.55
C PHE A 267 12.37 -31.69 18.18
N HIS A 268 13.49 -31.36 17.52
CA HIS A 268 14.54 -32.34 17.21
C HIS A 268 15.16 -32.94 18.47
N SER A 269 15.38 -32.15 19.53
CA SER A 269 15.90 -32.64 20.80
C SER A 269 14.95 -33.66 21.45
N VAL A 270 13.67 -33.30 21.58
CA VAL A 270 12.65 -34.20 22.16
C VAL A 270 12.48 -35.45 21.30
N GLN A 271 12.50 -35.32 19.98
CA GLN A 271 12.41 -36.45 19.07
C GLN A 271 13.60 -37.41 19.24
N LYS A 272 14.81 -36.88 19.48
CA LYS A 272 15.99 -37.68 19.76
C LYS A 272 15.84 -38.42 21.10
N GLU A 273 15.46 -37.71 22.16
CA GLU A 273 15.24 -38.31 23.48
C GLU A 273 14.18 -39.43 23.45
N LEU A 274 13.10 -39.24 22.68
CA LEU A 274 12.07 -40.26 22.49
C LEU A 274 12.61 -41.49 21.76
N LYS A 275 13.45 -41.33 20.73
CA LYS A 275 14.10 -42.45 20.03
C LYS A 275 15.06 -43.20 20.95
N ASP A 276 15.85 -42.47 21.73
CA ASP A 276 16.79 -43.06 22.68
C ASP A 276 16.02 -43.88 23.73
N LEU A 277 14.90 -43.35 24.25
CA LEU A 277 14.01 -44.06 25.16
C LEU A 277 13.36 -45.30 24.51
N GLU A 278 12.88 -45.18 23.28
CA GLU A 278 12.30 -46.29 22.51
C GLU A 278 13.32 -47.43 22.34
N SER A 279 14.55 -47.10 21.94
CA SER A 279 15.62 -48.10 21.81
C SER A 279 15.94 -48.79 23.14
N GLY A 280 16.02 -48.05 24.24
CA GLY A 280 16.27 -48.61 25.57
C GLY A 280 15.12 -49.49 26.07
N LEU A 281 13.87 -49.18 25.69
CA LEU A 281 12.72 -50.04 25.97
C LEU A 281 12.76 -51.34 25.15
N GLN A 282 13.10 -51.26 23.86
CA GLN A 282 13.27 -52.44 23.00
C GLN A 282 14.34 -53.39 23.55
N ASP A 283 15.49 -52.86 23.97
CA ASP A 283 16.56 -53.65 24.58
C ASP A 283 16.11 -54.34 25.88
N ARG A 284 15.35 -53.64 26.73
CA ARG A 284 14.81 -54.23 27.97
C ARG A 284 13.78 -55.32 27.68
N ILE A 285 12.92 -55.12 26.69
CA ILE A 285 11.95 -56.13 26.26
C ILE A 285 12.67 -57.38 25.75
N GLY A 286 13.66 -57.24 24.86
CA GLY A 286 14.41 -58.39 24.32
C GLY A 286 15.18 -59.17 25.41
N ASN A 287 15.73 -58.47 26.41
CA ASN A 287 16.35 -59.11 27.57
C ASN A 287 15.34 -59.89 28.42
N LEU A 288 14.15 -59.34 28.65
CA LEU A 288 13.09 -60.02 29.38
C LEU A 288 12.58 -61.25 28.61
N GLU A 289 12.38 -61.14 27.29
CA GLU A 289 11.99 -62.27 26.43
C GLU A 289 13.01 -63.41 26.49
N SER A 290 14.30 -63.07 26.45
CA SER A 290 15.39 -64.07 26.55
C SER A 290 15.39 -64.78 27.90
N LYS A 291 15.21 -64.05 29.01
CA LYS A 291 15.11 -64.63 30.36
C LYS A 291 13.88 -65.50 30.54
N THR A 292 12.73 -65.08 30.00
CA THR A 292 11.51 -65.89 30.04
C THR A 292 11.73 -67.22 29.30
N LYS A 293 12.38 -67.18 28.14
CA LYS A 293 12.71 -68.39 27.38
C LYS A 293 13.65 -69.33 28.15
N GLU A 294 14.67 -68.80 28.80
CA GLU A 294 15.58 -69.58 29.65
C GLU A 294 14.82 -70.25 30.82
N GLN A 295 13.90 -69.51 31.45
CA GLN A 295 13.03 -70.07 32.49
C GLN A 295 12.11 -71.17 31.95
N ASP A 296 11.51 -70.98 30.77
CA ASP A 296 10.68 -71.99 30.12
C ASP A 296 11.47 -73.27 29.78
N GLU A 297 12.73 -73.13 29.37
CA GLU A 297 13.65 -74.25 29.13
C GLU A 297 13.96 -75.02 30.42
N ILE A 298 14.29 -74.31 31.52
CA ILE A 298 14.52 -74.90 32.84
C ILE A 298 13.27 -75.62 33.35
N ILE A 299 12.09 -75.00 33.25
CA ILE A 299 10.82 -75.62 33.64
C ILE A 299 10.55 -76.89 32.82
N SER A 300 10.84 -76.84 31.51
CA SER A 300 10.68 -77.99 30.62
C SER A 300 11.64 -79.14 30.97
N GLU A 301 12.88 -78.83 31.36
CA GLU A 301 13.85 -79.81 31.85
C GLU A 301 13.42 -80.40 33.19
N PHE A 302 13.06 -79.58 34.17
CA PHE A 302 12.56 -80.04 35.46
C PHE A 302 11.33 -80.94 35.34
N ASN A 303 10.38 -80.58 34.46
CA ASN A 303 9.20 -81.41 34.18
C ASN A 303 9.55 -82.75 33.52
N ARG A 304 10.65 -82.81 32.75
CA ARG A 304 11.16 -84.05 32.15
C ARG A 304 11.77 -84.96 33.21
N ASP A 305 12.56 -84.39 34.10
CA ASP A 305 13.18 -85.12 35.22
C ASP A 305 12.13 -85.68 36.18
N LEU A 306 11.09 -84.89 36.52
CA LEU A 306 9.97 -85.38 37.32
C LEU A 306 9.24 -86.55 36.65
N LYS A 307 8.99 -86.47 35.34
CA LYS A 307 8.38 -87.59 34.59
C LYS A 307 9.28 -88.83 34.56
N GLY A 308 10.60 -88.66 34.41
CA GLY A 308 11.57 -89.75 34.46
C GLY A 308 11.64 -90.42 35.85
N GLY A 309 11.62 -89.61 36.92
CA GLY A 309 11.61 -90.08 38.30
C GLY A 309 10.32 -90.82 38.68
N LEU A 310 9.16 -90.36 38.20
CA LEU A 310 7.88 -91.06 38.38
C LEU A 310 7.86 -92.42 37.67
N GLY A 311 8.40 -92.53 36.46
CA GLY A 311 8.54 -93.81 35.76
C GLY A 311 9.40 -94.83 36.50
N SER A 312 10.46 -94.38 37.19
CA SER A 312 11.27 -95.25 38.05
C SER A 312 10.55 -95.66 39.34
N CYS A 313 9.67 -94.81 39.86
CA CYS A 313 8.92 -95.10 41.09
C CYS A 313 7.81 -96.14 40.82
N ASP A 314 7.18 -96.07 39.65
CA ASP A 314 6.22 -97.09 39.19
C ASP A 314 6.91 -98.45 39.00
N ASP A 315 8.14 -98.48 38.47
CA ASP A 315 8.94 -99.71 38.33
C ASP A 315 9.34 -100.32 39.69
N ILE A 316 9.68 -99.48 40.68
CA ILE A 316 9.97 -99.93 42.05
C ILE A 316 8.70 -100.44 42.73
N HIS A 317 7.58 -99.73 42.59
CA HIS A 317 6.29 -100.15 43.14
C HIS A 317 5.81 -101.47 42.52
N MET A 318 5.99 -101.66 41.20
CA MET A 318 5.71 -102.92 40.52
C MET A 318 6.57 -104.08 41.05
N ARG A 319 7.87 -103.85 41.31
CA ARG A 319 8.74 -104.88 41.92
C ARG A 319 8.33 -105.21 43.36
N VAL A 320 8.06 -104.22 44.19
CA VAL A 320 7.63 -104.43 45.58
C VAL A 320 6.28 -105.15 45.65
N CYS A 321 5.33 -104.82 44.77
CA CYS A 321 4.07 -105.55 44.68
C CYS A 321 4.27 -107.00 44.24
N LYS A 322 5.18 -107.25 43.29
CA LYS A 322 5.48 -108.61 42.82
C LYS A 322 6.17 -109.45 43.91
N ASP A 323 7.13 -108.87 44.64
CA ASP A 323 7.80 -109.53 45.77
C ASP A 323 6.79 -109.82 46.90
N ALA A 324 5.85 -108.91 47.17
CA ALA A 324 4.80 -109.11 48.15
C ALA A 324 3.80 -110.22 47.75
N GLU A 325 3.46 -110.33 46.46
CA GLU A 325 2.64 -111.43 45.93
C GLU A 325 3.35 -112.78 46.03
N GLU A 326 4.65 -112.85 45.70
CA GLU A 326 5.46 -114.08 45.86
C GLU A 326 5.53 -114.50 47.34
N THR A 327 5.73 -113.54 48.26
CA THR A 327 5.79 -113.82 49.71
C THR A 327 4.43 -114.30 50.25
N LEU A 328 3.30 -113.75 49.76
CA LEU A 328 1.96 -114.20 50.13
C LEU A 328 1.65 -115.60 49.58
N TYR A 329 2.15 -115.95 48.39
CA TYR A 329 1.99 -117.28 47.80
C TYR A 329 2.79 -118.34 48.56
N GLU A 330 4.01 -118.01 49.02
CA GLU A 330 4.81 -118.88 49.89
C GLU A 330 4.15 -119.09 51.26
N MET A 331 3.52 -118.06 51.84
CA MET A 331 2.79 -118.22 53.10
C MET A 331 1.54 -119.10 52.97
N TYR A 332 0.82 -119.02 51.86
CA TYR A 332 -0.41 -119.81 51.64
C TYR A 332 -0.16 -121.28 51.27
N THR A 333 1.05 -121.64 50.85
CA THR A 333 1.41 -123.03 50.52
C THR A 333 1.96 -123.82 51.72
N LEU A 334 2.16 -123.16 52.87
CA LEU A 334 2.71 -123.74 54.11
C LEU A 334 1.70 -123.84 55.28
N SER A 335 0.41 -123.62 55.04
CA SER A 335 -0.68 -123.90 56.01
C SER A 335 -1.72 -124.80 55.38
#